data_AF-A0AAN8KXQ4-F1
#
_entry.id   AF-A0AAN8KXQ4-F1
#
_cell.length_a   1.000
_cell.length_b   1.000
_cell.length_c   1.000
_cell.angle_alpha   90.00
_cell.angle_beta   90.00
_cell.angle_gamma   90.00
#
_symmetry.space_group_name_H-M   'P 1'
#
loop_
_entity.id
_entity.type
_entity.pdbx_description
1 polymer ?
#
loop_
_entity_poly.entity_id
_entity_poly.type
_entity_poly.pdbx_seq_one_letter_code
_entity_poly.pdbx_strand_id
1 'polypeptide(L)'
;MVGVPAVSTCWWERLKTLCPERARRMLRQVLQAGLRSSFQALGRFIASHPVFFASAPVLVSVLLGASFSRYRVEGNVEALLVPKHSLAKIEGNLVDSLFPVNRSKHTLYSDLQTPGRYGRVIVTSRRGNILDPSHTDLVLKLHRAVVQLQVPVLGFNYSFSHLCLLDDKNTCIIDDIIRALEDSQSARFANRSALPLRYPITRLADGRMAYIGHQLGGVQAWGAGPAVQGPGGVSGRGQGVRSARALQLTYYLQARGALTDRVASQWEQAFCGELGLFGAGHPELSLYPFTSSSLRTDFQESSVLARRPLLASVCVCLVLAVGCCSMRDCVRAKPWLGLLALLSIALSGLTAAGILNLTGTTYNSTYLGVPFILLGHGLFGTFEMLSSWRRTREDQHVKERVASVFSDVMLRYSGATLLHQVCLWVWLRLLSPTWRLSGCSVAVLHWA
;
A
#
# COMPACT_ATOMS: atom_id res chain seq x y z
N MET A 1 -24.93 -87.60 -10.91
CA MET A 1 -24.48 -86.66 -11.96
C MET A 1 -24.25 -85.31 -11.29
N VAL A 2 -23.02 -85.06 -10.85
CA VAL A 2 -22.65 -83.88 -10.04
C VAL A 2 -22.08 -82.82 -10.98
N GLY A 3 -22.68 -81.64 -10.97
CA GLY A 3 -22.33 -80.51 -11.81
C GLY A 3 -21.00 -79.86 -11.43
N VAL A 4 -20.29 -79.39 -12.46
CA VAL A 4 -19.03 -78.64 -12.37
C VAL A 4 -19.35 -77.17 -12.06
N PRO A 5 -18.78 -76.54 -11.02
CA PRO A 5 -18.91 -75.11 -10.81
C PRO A 5 -17.84 -74.34 -11.58
N ALA A 6 -18.27 -73.24 -12.19
CA ALA A 6 -17.46 -72.27 -12.92
C ALA A 6 -16.45 -71.57 -12.00
N VAL A 7 -15.16 -71.67 -12.34
CA VAL A 7 -14.09 -70.85 -11.76
C VAL A 7 -13.32 -70.21 -12.92
N SER A 8 -13.74 -69.02 -13.38
CA SER A 8 -12.92 -68.23 -14.31
C SER A 8 -13.09 -66.71 -14.27
N THR A 9 -13.93 -66.14 -13.39
CA THR A 9 -14.25 -64.70 -13.44
C THR A 9 -13.60 -63.83 -12.35
N CYS A 10 -13.03 -64.41 -11.27
CA CYS A 10 -12.50 -63.60 -10.16
C CYS A 10 -11.04 -63.12 -10.33
N TRP A 11 -10.24 -63.77 -11.20
CA TRP A 11 -8.83 -63.39 -11.41
C TRP A 11 -8.64 -62.17 -12.34
N TRP A 12 -9.55 -61.97 -13.29
CA TRP A 12 -9.45 -60.88 -14.28
C TRP A 12 -9.82 -59.50 -13.72
N GLU A 13 -10.62 -59.43 -12.66
CA GLU A 13 -10.97 -58.13 -12.04
C GLU A 13 -9.88 -57.59 -11.10
N ARG A 14 -9.10 -58.45 -10.43
CA ARG A 14 -7.93 -58.02 -9.63
C ARG A 14 -6.75 -57.58 -10.48
N LEU A 15 -6.57 -58.15 -11.67
CA LEU A 15 -5.50 -57.73 -12.59
C LEU A 15 -5.79 -56.38 -13.25
N LYS A 16 -7.05 -56.02 -13.49
CA LYS A 16 -7.43 -54.71 -14.08
C LYS A 16 -7.21 -53.51 -13.15
N THR A 17 -7.19 -53.69 -11.83
CA THR A 17 -6.94 -52.61 -10.85
C THR A 17 -5.46 -52.47 -10.47
N LEU A 18 -4.68 -53.56 -10.51
CA LEU A 18 -3.24 -53.56 -10.26
C LEU A 18 -2.40 -53.11 -11.47
N CYS A 19 -2.85 -53.38 -12.69
CA CYS A 19 -2.15 -52.98 -13.92
C CYS A 19 -2.02 -51.45 -14.10
N PRO A 20 -3.05 -50.60 -13.87
CA PRO A 20 -2.92 -49.15 -14.04
C PRO A 20 -2.04 -48.49 -12.98
N GLU A 21 -1.91 -49.08 -11.80
CA GLU A 21 -0.98 -48.68 -10.74
C GLU A 21 0.48 -48.99 -11.12
N ARG A 22 0.74 -50.22 -11.56
CA ARG A 22 2.07 -50.65 -12.03
C ARG A 22 2.49 -49.90 -13.29
N ALA A 23 1.58 -49.74 -14.25
CA ALA A 23 1.81 -48.97 -15.46
C ALA A 23 2.09 -47.49 -15.15
N ARG A 24 1.37 -46.87 -14.21
CA ARG A 24 1.68 -45.51 -13.74
C ARG A 24 3.04 -45.39 -13.09
N ARG A 25 3.45 -46.38 -12.26
CA ARG A 25 4.80 -46.41 -11.66
C ARG A 25 5.90 -46.57 -12.71
N MET A 26 5.71 -47.47 -13.67
CA MET A 26 6.66 -47.70 -14.78
C MET A 26 6.76 -46.46 -15.68
N LEU A 27 5.63 -45.85 -16.04
CA LEU A 27 5.60 -44.60 -16.81
C LEU A 27 6.33 -43.47 -16.08
N ARG A 28 6.09 -43.32 -14.77
CA ARG A 28 6.78 -42.32 -13.94
C ARG A 28 8.29 -42.55 -13.91
N GLN A 29 8.74 -43.80 -13.79
CA GLN A 29 10.16 -44.13 -13.79
C GLN A 29 10.83 -43.84 -15.14
N VAL A 30 10.17 -44.20 -16.25
CA VAL A 30 10.65 -43.89 -17.61
C VAL A 30 10.73 -42.39 -17.84
N LEU A 31 9.69 -41.65 -17.44
CA LEU A 31 9.63 -40.20 -17.61
C LEU A 31 10.67 -39.49 -16.74
N GLN A 32 10.86 -39.94 -15.50
CA GLN A 32 11.90 -39.45 -14.60
C GLN A 32 13.31 -39.76 -15.13
N ALA A 33 13.53 -40.96 -15.69
CA ALA A 33 14.81 -41.32 -16.31
C ALA A 33 15.10 -40.48 -17.56
N GLY A 34 14.10 -40.27 -18.42
CA GLY A 34 14.20 -39.42 -19.60
C GLY A 34 14.53 -37.97 -19.26
N LEU A 35 13.82 -37.38 -18.30
CA LEU A 35 14.09 -36.02 -17.81
C LEU A 35 15.48 -35.89 -17.19
N ARG A 36 15.90 -36.86 -16.37
CA ARG A 36 17.25 -36.88 -15.79
C ARG A 36 18.34 -36.93 -16.87
N SER A 37 18.17 -37.76 -17.89
CA SER A 37 19.08 -37.84 -19.03
C SER A 37 19.16 -36.51 -19.78
N SER A 38 18.01 -35.86 -20.02
CA SER A 38 17.95 -34.54 -20.65
C SER A 38 18.68 -33.47 -19.84
N PHE A 39 18.43 -33.39 -18.53
CA PHE A 39 19.15 -32.46 -17.65
C PHE A 39 20.64 -32.77 -17.56
N GLN A 40 21.04 -34.04 -17.63
CA GLN A 40 22.44 -34.44 -17.69
C GLN A 40 23.10 -33.94 -18.98
N ALA A 41 22.43 -34.08 -20.13
CA ALA A 41 22.92 -33.56 -21.41
C ALA A 41 23.04 -32.03 -21.39
N LEU A 42 22.05 -31.34 -20.82
CA LEU A 42 22.09 -29.89 -20.62
C LEU A 42 23.28 -29.46 -19.76
N GLY A 43 23.53 -30.15 -18.65
CA GLY A 43 24.69 -29.88 -17.78
C GLY A 43 26.02 -30.09 -18.50
N ARG A 44 26.15 -31.12 -19.36
CA ARG A 44 27.34 -31.32 -20.20
C ARG A 44 27.53 -30.17 -21.21
N PHE A 45 26.45 -29.70 -21.82
CA PHE A 45 26.47 -28.62 -22.80
C PHE A 45 26.84 -27.26 -22.19
N ILE A 46 26.33 -26.95 -20.99
CA ILE A 46 26.71 -25.74 -20.26
C ILE A 46 28.19 -25.80 -19.86
N ALA A 47 28.65 -26.96 -19.37
CA ALA A 47 30.03 -27.15 -18.97
C ALA A 47 31.03 -27.16 -20.15
N SER A 48 30.58 -27.36 -21.39
CA SER A 48 31.42 -27.21 -22.57
C SER A 48 31.57 -25.77 -23.04
N HIS A 49 30.64 -24.87 -22.67
CA HIS A 49 30.67 -23.44 -23.05
C HIS A 49 30.55 -22.50 -21.83
N PRO A 50 31.43 -22.61 -20.81
CA PRO A 50 31.28 -21.91 -19.54
C PRO A 50 31.31 -20.37 -19.69
N VAL A 51 32.12 -19.84 -20.61
CA VAL A 51 32.29 -18.39 -20.79
C VAL A 51 30.99 -17.75 -21.28
N PHE A 52 30.31 -18.35 -22.26
CA PHE A 52 29.07 -17.84 -22.82
C PHE A 52 27.95 -17.80 -21.79
N PHE A 53 27.75 -18.90 -21.05
CA PHE A 53 26.71 -18.99 -20.04
C PHE A 53 26.98 -18.14 -18.78
N ALA A 54 28.23 -17.75 -18.53
CA ALA A 54 28.58 -16.81 -17.47
C ALA A 54 28.39 -15.35 -17.89
N SER A 55 28.77 -14.98 -19.13
CA SER A 55 28.76 -13.57 -19.58
C SER A 55 27.41 -13.11 -20.13
N ALA A 56 26.67 -13.98 -20.84
CA ALA A 56 25.41 -13.59 -21.47
C ALA A 56 24.34 -13.11 -20.48
N PRO A 57 24.08 -13.78 -19.33
CA PRO A 57 23.10 -13.30 -18.35
C PRO A 57 23.49 -11.95 -17.75
N VAL A 58 24.79 -11.72 -17.50
CA VAL A 58 25.30 -10.45 -16.97
C VAL A 58 25.03 -9.33 -17.97
N LEU A 59 25.35 -9.54 -19.26
CA LEU A 59 25.12 -8.54 -20.30
C LEU A 59 23.64 -8.19 -20.44
N VAL A 60 22.77 -9.21 -20.48
CA VAL A 60 21.31 -9.01 -20.54
C VAL A 60 20.80 -8.24 -19.32
N SER A 61 21.31 -8.56 -18.13
CA SER A 61 20.97 -7.87 -16.88
C SER A 61 21.37 -6.40 -16.90
N VAL A 62 22.55 -6.07 -17.41
CA VAL A 62 23.02 -4.69 -17.52
C VAL A 62 22.19 -3.92 -18.56
N LEU A 63 21.89 -4.52 -19.71
CA LEU A 63 21.08 -3.89 -20.77
C LEU A 63 19.64 -3.61 -20.29
N LEU A 64 18.99 -4.58 -19.65
CA LEU A 64 17.65 -4.39 -19.10
C LEU A 64 17.68 -3.47 -17.88
N GLY A 65 18.72 -3.56 -17.05
CA GLY A 65 18.94 -2.69 -15.90
C GLY A 65 19.11 -1.22 -16.26
N ALA A 66 19.64 -0.89 -17.46
CA ALA A 66 19.71 0.49 -17.94
C ALA A 66 18.31 1.16 -18.04
N SER A 67 17.25 0.36 -18.22
CA SER A 67 15.87 0.84 -18.19
C SER A 67 15.51 1.51 -16.86
N PHE A 68 16.17 1.17 -15.75
CA PHE A 68 15.88 1.69 -14.41
C PHE A 68 16.03 3.22 -14.31
N SER A 69 16.74 3.86 -15.25
CA SER A 69 16.76 5.32 -15.41
C SER A 69 15.36 5.95 -15.54
N ARG A 70 14.38 5.23 -16.10
CA ARG A 70 12.99 5.70 -16.27
C ARG A 70 12.03 5.20 -15.19
N TYR A 71 12.51 4.94 -13.98
CA TYR A 71 11.66 4.44 -12.90
C TYR A 71 10.51 5.42 -12.58
N ARG A 72 9.28 4.90 -12.50
CA ARG A 72 8.08 5.68 -12.11
C ARG A 72 7.48 5.09 -10.84
N VAL A 73 7.34 5.91 -9.81
CA VAL A 73 6.72 5.52 -8.54
C VAL A 73 5.24 5.92 -8.54
N GLU A 74 4.35 4.96 -8.31
CA GLU A 74 2.92 5.25 -8.10
C GLU A 74 2.71 5.74 -6.67
N GLY A 75 2.25 6.98 -6.53
CA GLY A 75 2.00 7.59 -5.23
C GLY A 75 0.54 7.58 -4.80
N ASN A 76 -0.39 7.19 -5.68
CA ASN A 76 -1.82 7.22 -5.38
C ASN A 76 -2.25 5.93 -4.67
N VAL A 77 -2.48 6.02 -3.36
CA VAL A 77 -2.88 4.87 -2.52
C VAL A 77 -4.17 4.21 -2.99
N GLU A 78 -5.12 4.99 -3.50
CA GLU A 78 -6.38 4.46 -4.04
C GLU A 78 -6.15 3.61 -5.30
N ALA A 79 -5.32 4.09 -6.24
CA ALA A 79 -4.98 3.34 -7.45
C ALA A 79 -4.22 2.04 -7.15
N LEU A 80 -3.53 2.01 -6.02
CA LEU A 80 -2.85 0.83 -5.51
C LEU A 80 -3.88 -0.16 -4.94
N LEU A 81 -4.72 0.24 -4.00
CA LEU A 81 -5.59 -0.68 -3.25
C LEU A 81 -6.86 -1.11 -4.01
N VAL A 82 -7.42 -0.22 -4.84
CA VAL A 82 -8.74 -0.41 -5.46
C VAL A 82 -8.61 -0.96 -6.89
N PRO A 83 -9.40 -1.99 -7.28
CA PRO A 83 -9.49 -2.45 -8.66
C PRO A 83 -9.83 -1.37 -9.67
N LYS A 84 -8.98 -1.22 -10.71
CA LYS A 84 -9.18 -0.28 -11.83
C LYS A 84 -10.56 -0.44 -12.50
N HIS A 85 -11.03 -1.68 -12.59
CA HIS A 85 -12.31 -2.06 -13.20
C HIS A 85 -13.26 -2.67 -12.16
N SER A 86 -13.44 -2.00 -11.02
CA SER A 86 -14.48 -2.37 -10.05
C SER A 86 -15.79 -1.66 -10.37
N LEU A 87 -16.91 -2.29 -10.03
CA LEU A 87 -18.24 -1.66 -10.08
C LEU A 87 -18.23 -0.34 -9.30
N ALA A 88 -17.64 -0.33 -8.10
CA ALA A 88 -17.49 0.87 -7.29
C ALA A 88 -16.74 2.02 -8.00
N LYS A 89 -15.73 1.72 -8.83
CA LYS A 89 -15.02 2.77 -9.59
C LYS A 89 -15.84 3.29 -10.77
N ILE A 90 -16.62 2.41 -11.41
CA ILE A 90 -17.54 2.80 -12.49
C ILE A 90 -18.67 3.66 -11.93
N GLU A 91 -19.28 3.24 -10.82
CA GLU A 91 -20.31 3.99 -10.11
C GLU A 91 -19.76 5.32 -9.60
N GLY A 92 -18.55 5.34 -9.01
CA GLY A 92 -17.90 6.58 -8.60
C GLY A 92 -17.69 7.56 -9.76
N ASN A 93 -17.15 7.08 -10.89
CA ASN A 93 -16.98 7.91 -12.08
C ASN A 93 -18.33 8.39 -12.65
N LEU A 94 -19.37 7.55 -12.59
CA LEU A 94 -20.71 7.92 -13.03
C LEU A 94 -21.29 9.03 -12.12
N VAL A 95 -21.17 8.88 -10.80
CA VAL A 95 -21.59 9.89 -9.82
C VAL A 95 -20.83 11.20 -10.04
N ASP A 96 -19.51 11.15 -10.28
CA ASP A 96 -18.72 12.36 -10.58
C ASP A 96 -19.15 13.04 -11.88
N SER A 97 -19.62 12.27 -12.87
CA SER A 97 -20.11 12.81 -14.15
C SER A 97 -21.54 13.36 -14.08
N LEU A 98 -22.43 12.72 -13.30
CA LEU A 98 -23.84 13.09 -13.14
C LEU A 98 -24.01 14.23 -12.13
N PHE A 99 -23.21 14.21 -11.08
CA PHE A 99 -23.18 15.21 -10.01
C PHE A 99 -21.80 15.85 -9.98
N PRO A 100 -21.43 16.63 -11.01
CA PRO A 100 -20.23 17.43 -10.93
C PRO A 100 -20.39 18.35 -9.72
N VAL A 101 -19.36 18.44 -8.88
CA VAL A 101 -19.37 19.25 -7.65
C VAL A 101 -19.47 20.74 -8.01
N ASN A 102 -20.67 21.18 -8.37
CA ASN A 102 -21.10 22.57 -8.50
C ASN A 102 -21.66 23.01 -7.14
N ARG A 103 -20.72 23.14 -6.21
CA ARG A 103 -20.47 24.29 -5.32
C ARG A 103 -21.61 24.99 -4.58
N SER A 104 -22.78 24.39 -4.42
CA SER A 104 -23.71 24.88 -3.40
C SER A 104 -23.28 24.36 -2.02
N LYS A 105 -23.20 25.27 -1.05
CA LYS A 105 -22.85 25.00 0.36
C LYS A 105 -23.66 23.88 1.03
N HIS A 106 -24.81 23.49 0.48
CA HIS A 106 -25.74 22.54 1.09
C HIS A 106 -25.52 21.07 0.71
N THR A 107 -24.71 20.78 -0.32
CA THR A 107 -24.46 19.40 -0.78
C THR A 107 -23.18 18.80 -0.19
N LEU A 108 -22.17 19.61 0.10
CA LEU A 108 -20.86 19.15 0.62
C LEU A 108 -20.92 18.45 1.98
N TYR A 109 -21.94 18.74 2.81
CA TYR A 109 -22.05 18.20 4.17
C TYR A 109 -22.73 16.83 4.24
N SER A 110 -23.38 16.39 3.15
CA SER A 110 -24.20 15.17 3.11
C SER A 110 -23.69 14.11 2.12
N ASP A 111 -22.81 14.49 1.19
CA ASP A 111 -22.50 13.63 0.05
C ASP A 111 -21.28 12.73 0.29
N LEU A 112 -21.47 11.45 -0.01
CA LEU A 112 -20.46 10.37 -0.03
C LEU A 112 -19.26 10.64 -0.96
N GLN A 113 -19.18 11.79 -1.62
CA GLN A 113 -18.10 12.18 -2.51
C GLN A 113 -16.95 12.81 -1.72
N THR A 114 -15.73 12.30 -1.91
CA THR A 114 -14.53 12.88 -1.30
C THR A 114 -14.22 14.22 -1.98
N PRO A 115 -14.31 15.37 -1.27
CA PRO A 115 -14.16 16.68 -1.87
C PRO A 115 -12.68 16.97 -2.11
N GLY A 116 -12.13 16.48 -3.22
CA GLY A 116 -10.80 16.80 -3.73
C GLY A 116 -9.72 16.90 -2.63
N ARG A 117 -8.97 18.00 -2.65
CA ARG A 117 -7.97 18.30 -1.62
C ARG A 117 -8.59 19.08 -0.47
N TYR A 118 -8.19 18.76 0.75
CA TYR A 118 -8.62 19.47 1.95
C TYR A 118 -7.61 19.35 3.08
N GLY A 119 -7.65 20.33 3.99
CA GLY A 119 -7.02 20.25 5.31
C GLY A 119 -8.09 20.20 6.39
N ARG A 120 -8.01 19.23 7.29
CA ARG A 120 -8.91 19.06 8.43
C ARG A 120 -8.10 19.06 9.71
N VAL A 121 -8.65 19.63 10.77
CA VAL A 121 -8.06 19.59 12.10
C VAL A 121 -9.13 19.26 13.12
N ILE A 122 -8.82 18.32 14.00
CA ILE A 122 -9.62 18.06 15.20
C ILE A 122 -8.90 18.75 16.36
N VAL A 123 -9.60 19.69 16.99
CA VAL A 123 -9.16 20.42 18.18
C VAL A 123 -9.85 19.80 19.39
N THR A 124 -9.08 19.43 20.38
CA THR A 124 -9.59 18.93 21.66
C THR A 124 -9.01 19.74 22.81
N SER A 125 -9.81 19.95 23.86
CA SER A 125 -9.30 20.54 25.10
C SER A 125 -8.74 19.42 25.98
N ARG A 126 -7.55 19.61 26.56
CA ARG A 126 -6.97 18.63 27.49
C ARG A 126 -7.77 18.51 28.79
N ARG A 127 -8.42 19.60 29.22
CA ARG A 127 -9.24 19.68 30.43
C ARG A 127 -10.38 20.66 30.21
N GLY A 128 -11.61 20.20 30.39
CA GLY A 128 -12.79 21.06 30.31
C GLY A 128 -13.48 20.99 28.96
N ASN A 129 -14.06 22.12 28.55
CA ASN A 129 -14.97 22.21 27.41
C ASN A 129 -14.34 23.05 26.29
N ILE A 130 -14.37 22.55 25.05
CA ILE A 130 -13.80 23.28 23.91
C ILE A 130 -14.57 24.56 23.58
N LEU A 131 -15.83 24.65 24.01
CA LEU A 131 -16.68 25.83 23.83
C LEU A 131 -16.49 26.88 24.94
N ASP A 132 -15.53 26.68 25.86
CA ASP A 132 -15.21 27.69 26.86
C ASP A 132 -14.59 28.93 26.20
N PRO A 133 -14.85 30.15 26.71
CA PRO A 133 -14.47 31.37 26.00
C PRO A 133 -12.97 31.50 25.69
N SER A 134 -12.11 31.01 26.58
CA SER A 134 -10.65 30.99 26.38
C SER A 134 -10.24 30.06 25.23
N HIS A 135 -10.81 28.85 25.18
CA HIS A 135 -10.54 27.88 24.13
C HIS A 135 -11.11 28.33 22.78
N THR A 136 -12.30 28.93 22.75
CA THR A 136 -12.88 29.45 21.51
C THR A 136 -12.06 30.60 20.93
N ASP A 137 -11.48 31.46 21.78
CA ASP A 137 -10.60 32.55 21.33
C ASP A 137 -9.32 31.99 20.68
N LEU A 138 -8.74 30.94 21.27
CA LEU A 138 -7.59 30.24 20.71
C LEU A 138 -7.92 29.54 19.39
N VAL A 139 -9.10 28.92 19.28
CA VAL A 139 -9.58 28.32 18.02
C VAL A 139 -9.75 29.37 16.92
N LEU A 140 -10.31 30.54 17.25
CA LEU A 140 -10.45 31.64 16.29
C LEU A 140 -9.09 32.24 15.90
N LYS A 141 -8.14 32.31 16.85
CA LYS A 141 -6.75 32.69 16.55
C LYS A 141 -6.08 31.69 15.62
N LEU A 142 -6.28 30.40 15.85
CA LEU A 142 -5.79 29.33 14.97
C LEU A 142 -6.40 29.46 13.56
N HIS A 143 -7.71 29.69 13.47
CA HIS A 143 -8.39 29.88 12.19
C HIS A 143 -7.77 31.03 11.38
N ARG A 144 -7.50 32.18 12.02
CA ARG A 144 -6.85 33.32 11.37
C ARG A 144 -5.45 32.99 10.86
N ALA A 145 -4.66 32.27 11.66
CA ALA A 145 -3.32 31.82 11.25
C ALA A 145 -3.36 30.92 10.01
N VAL A 146 -4.30 29.97 9.97
CA VAL A 146 -4.49 29.06 8.82
C VAL A 146 -4.93 29.81 7.57
N VAL A 147 -5.85 30.76 7.68
CA VAL A 147 -6.35 31.54 6.52
C VAL A 147 -5.26 32.48 5.98
N GLN A 148 -4.40 33.02 6.85
CA GLN A 148 -3.29 33.90 6.48
C GLN A 148 -2.03 33.16 6.01
N LEU A 149 -2.00 31.83 6.14
CA LEU A 149 -0.88 31.00 5.71
C LEU A 149 -0.55 31.23 4.24
N GLN A 150 0.73 31.52 3.95
CA GLN A 150 1.23 31.79 2.60
C GLN A 150 2.21 30.71 2.14
N VAL A 151 2.09 30.32 0.88
CA VAL A 151 2.94 29.31 0.25
C VAL A 151 3.57 29.88 -1.03
N PRO A 152 4.91 29.98 -1.10
CA PRO A 152 5.60 30.50 -2.28
C PRO A 152 5.71 29.43 -3.38
N VAL A 153 5.07 29.64 -4.53
CA VAL A 153 5.15 28.78 -5.71
C VAL A 153 5.41 29.61 -6.95
N LEU A 154 6.47 29.29 -7.70
CA LEU A 154 6.84 29.96 -8.94
C LEU A 154 6.95 31.50 -8.80
N GLY A 155 7.43 31.96 -7.64
CA GLY A 155 7.62 33.39 -7.35
C GLY A 155 6.37 34.12 -6.85
N PHE A 156 5.21 33.44 -6.71
CA PHE A 156 3.99 34.01 -6.16
C PHE A 156 3.65 33.40 -4.79
N ASN A 157 3.16 34.22 -3.87
CA ASN A 157 2.69 33.76 -2.56
C ASN A 157 1.19 33.51 -2.61
N TYR A 158 0.80 32.24 -2.56
CA TYR A 158 -0.60 31.83 -2.52
C TYR A 158 -1.06 31.71 -1.07
N SER A 159 -2.17 32.35 -0.74
CA SER A 159 -2.88 32.19 0.54
C SER A 159 -4.11 31.30 0.40
N PHE A 160 -4.74 30.93 1.52
CA PHE A 160 -5.97 30.13 1.51
C PHE A 160 -7.08 30.76 0.66
N SER A 161 -7.22 32.09 0.63
CA SER A 161 -8.25 32.78 -0.17
C SER A 161 -8.11 32.54 -1.68
N HIS A 162 -6.91 32.23 -2.17
CA HIS A 162 -6.67 31.91 -3.58
C HIS A 162 -6.93 30.44 -3.92
N LEU A 163 -6.94 29.58 -2.90
CA LEU A 163 -7.03 28.12 -3.04
C LEU A 163 -8.36 27.56 -2.56
N CYS A 164 -9.13 28.30 -1.77
CA CYS A 164 -10.35 27.80 -1.16
C CYS A 164 -11.41 27.41 -2.20
N LEU A 165 -12.27 26.48 -1.83
CA LEU A 165 -13.48 26.21 -2.61
C LEU A 165 -14.44 27.39 -2.49
N LEU A 166 -14.89 27.94 -3.62
CA LEU A 166 -15.82 29.08 -3.67
C LEU A 166 -17.27 28.60 -3.64
N ASP A 167 -18.10 29.30 -2.88
CA ASP A 167 -19.57 29.18 -2.86
C ASP A 167 -20.20 29.89 -4.08
N ASP A 168 -21.52 29.76 -4.25
CA ASP A 168 -22.30 30.42 -5.33
C ASP A 168 -22.14 31.96 -5.32
N LYS A 169 -21.75 32.53 -4.17
CA LYS A 169 -21.48 33.95 -3.96
C LYS A 169 -20.02 34.36 -4.20
N ASN A 170 -19.19 33.48 -4.77
CA ASN A 170 -17.74 33.66 -4.93
C ASN A 170 -16.98 33.92 -3.63
N THR A 171 -17.45 33.36 -2.50
CA THR A 171 -16.78 33.45 -1.21
C THR A 171 -16.26 32.09 -0.77
N CYS A 172 -15.14 32.02 -0.04
CA CYS A 172 -14.62 30.75 0.47
C CYS A 172 -15.64 30.02 1.35
N ILE A 173 -15.82 28.73 1.09
CA ILE A 173 -16.60 27.83 1.94
C ILE A 173 -15.77 27.51 3.17
N ILE A 174 -16.29 27.91 4.32
CA ILE A 174 -15.72 27.67 5.66
C ILE A 174 -16.85 27.10 6.51
N ASP A 175 -16.49 26.22 7.45
CA ASP A 175 -17.41 25.62 8.40
C ASP A 175 -18.23 26.67 9.17
N ASP A 176 -19.54 26.47 9.22
CA ASP A 176 -20.47 27.41 9.86
C ASP A 176 -20.29 27.55 11.38
N ILE A 177 -19.66 26.57 12.04
CA ILE A 177 -19.29 26.70 13.46
C ILE A 177 -18.32 27.85 13.69
N ILE A 178 -17.43 28.17 12.74
CA ILE A 178 -16.52 29.33 12.88
C ILE A 178 -17.33 30.62 12.98
N ARG A 179 -18.34 30.79 12.11
CA ARG A 179 -19.22 31.98 12.15
C ARG A 179 -19.99 32.06 13.45
N ALA A 180 -20.51 30.93 13.94
CA ALA A 180 -21.19 30.89 15.23
C ALA A 180 -20.25 31.25 16.42
N LEU A 181 -18.99 30.83 16.36
CA LEU A 181 -17.97 31.19 17.36
C LEU A 181 -17.58 32.67 17.27
N GLU A 182 -17.41 33.22 16.06
CA GLU A 182 -17.15 34.66 15.84
C GLU A 182 -18.29 35.55 16.33
N ASP A 183 -19.54 35.15 16.07
CA ASP A 183 -20.73 35.83 16.58
C ASP A 183 -20.76 35.80 18.11
N SER A 184 -20.43 34.65 18.72
CA SER A 184 -20.38 34.50 20.18
C SER A 184 -19.28 35.35 20.82
N GLN A 185 -18.11 35.43 20.18
CA GLN A 185 -16.98 36.25 20.59
C GLN A 185 -17.35 37.74 20.51
N SER A 186 -17.97 38.15 19.40
CA SER A 186 -18.39 39.54 19.17
C SER A 186 -19.49 39.97 20.13
N ALA A 187 -20.47 39.10 20.41
CA ALA A 187 -21.50 39.36 21.40
C ALA A 187 -20.88 39.54 22.79
N ARG A 188 -19.93 38.68 23.18
CA ARG A 188 -19.19 38.80 24.45
C ARG A 188 -18.43 40.12 24.53
N PHE A 189 -17.72 40.54 23.49
CA PHE A 189 -17.00 41.83 23.47
C PHE A 189 -17.95 43.03 23.52
N ALA A 190 -19.16 42.90 22.97
CA ALA A 190 -20.20 43.92 23.03
C ALA A 190 -21.05 43.88 24.32
N ASN A 191 -20.70 43.04 25.32
CA ASN A 191 -21.48 42.77 26.52
C ASN A 191 -22.95 42.37 26.24
N ARG A 192 -23.18 41.67 25.12
CA ARG A 192 -24.47 41.11 24.73
C ARG A 192 -24.49 39.61 24.99
N SER A 193 -25.67 39.07 25.31
CA SER A 193 -25.87 37.62 25.40
C SER A 193 -25.69 36.99 24.02
N ALA A 194 -24.73 36.06 23.90
CA ALA A 194 -24.55 35.26 22.69
C ALA A 194 -25.78 34.37 22.43
N LEU A 195 -26.05 34.09 21.16
CA LEU A 195 -27.12 33.16 20.78
C LEU A 195 -26.74 31.74 21.25
N PRO A 196 -27.63 31.00 21.95
CA PRO A 196 -27.31 29.66 22.41
C PRO A 196 -27.12 28.71 21.24
N LEU A 197 -25.95 28.04 21.20
CA LEU A 197 -25.64 27.03 20.19
C LEU A 197 -26.57 25.82 20.38
N ARG A 198 -27.28 25.42 19.32
CA ARG A 198 -28.18 24.25 19.35
C ARG A 198 -27.57 23.10 18.55
N TYR A 199 -27.77 21.87 19.02
CA TYR A 199 -27.28 20.66 18.36
C TYR A 199 -28.45 19.78 17.90
N PRO A 200 -28.39 19.15 16.71
CA PRO A 200 -27.30 19.20 15.72
C PRO A 200 -27.41 20.38 14.74
N ILE A 201 -28.51 21.14 14.77
CA ILE A 201 -28.73 22.30 13.90
C ILE A 201 -28.79 23.57 14.74
N THR A 202 -27.93 24.53 14.43
CA THR A 202 -27.88 25.84 15.09
C THR A 202 -28.42 26.94 14.18
N ARG A 203 -28.96 27.99 14.78
CA ARG A 203 -29.36 29.21 14.07
C ARG A 203 -28.19 30.19 14.11
N LEU A 204 -27.78 30.72 12.97
CA LEU A 204 -26.76 31.77 12.88
C LEU A 204 -27.38 33.17 13.07
N ALA A 205 -26.56 34.19 13.31
CA ALA A 205 -27.03 35.57 13.44
C ALA A 205 -27.73 36.10 12.18
N ASP A 206 -27.38 35.56 11.01
CA ASP A 206 -28.02 35.86 9.71
C ASP A 206 -29.38 35.17 9.52
N GLY A 207 -29.85 34.41 10.51
CA GLY A 207 -31.12 33.69 10.47
C GLY A 207 -31.09 32.35 9.75
N ARG A 208 -29.96 31.94 9.16
CA ARG A 208 -29.82 30.63 8.51
C ARG A 208 -29.68 29.51 9.54
N MET A 209 -30.19 28.35 9.19
CA MET A 209 -30.04 27.11 9.97
C MET A 209 -28.84 26.34 9.42
N ALA A 210 -27.83 26.07 10.24
CA ALA A 210 -26.66 25.31 9.86
C ALA A 210 -26.54 24.02 10.66
N TYR A 211 -26.16 22.94 9.97
CA TYR A 211 -25.91 21.64 10.57
C TYR A 211 -24.46 21.55 11.07
N ILE A 212 -24.29 21.44 12.39
CA ILE A 212 -22.98 21.38 13.08
C ILE A 212 -22.70 19.99 13.67
N GLY A 213 -23.50 18.97 13.29
CA GLY A 213 -23.42 17.61 13.85
C GLY A 213 -22.06 16.94 13.67
N HIS A 214 -21.42 17.14 12.52
CA HIS A 214 -20.10 16.58 12.20
C HIS A 214 -18.92 17.41 12.75
N GLN A 215 -19.19 18.62 13.26
CA GLN A 215 -18.17 19.56 13.75
C GLN A 215 -17.93 19.41 15.25
N LEU A 216 -18.92 18.95 16.03
CA LEU A 216 -18.79 18.81 17.48
C LEU A 216 -18.74 17.35 17.90
N GLY A 217 -17.76 17.00 18.74
CA GLY A 217 -17.61 15.68 19.34
C GLY A 217 -17.81 15.71 20.85
N GLY A 218 -18.44 14.66 21.40
CA GLY A 218 -18.66 14.51 22.85
C GLY A 218 -19.55 15.60 23.45
N VAL A 219 -20.63 15.94 22.75
CA VAL A 219 -21.58 17.01 23.10
C VAL A 219 -22.41 16.62 24.33
N GLN A 220 -22.50 17.52 25.31
CA GLN A 220 -23.46 17.47 26.42
C GLN A 220 -24.48 18.59 26.23
N ALA A 221 -25.76 18.25 26.19
CA ALA A 221 -26.85 19.22 26.02
C ALA A 221 -27.49 19.63 27.36
N TRP A 222 -28.09 20.82 27.40
CA TRP A 222 -28.99 21.24 28.47
C TRP A 222 -30.28 20.41 28.41
N GLY A 223 -30.52 19.59 29.43
CA GLY A 223 -31.77 18.84 29.60
C GLY A 223 -31.75 17.43 29.01
N ALA A 224 -31.15 16.48 29.74
CA ALA A 224 -31.43 15.06 29.59
C ALA A 224 -32.69 14.70 30.41
N GLY A 225 -33.86 15.14 29.95
CA GLY A 225 -35.15 14.60 30.38
C GLY A 225 -35.66 13.61 29.33
N PRO A 226 -36.44 12.58 29.69
CA PRO A 226 -37.02 11.67 28.73
C PRO A 226 -37.88 12.44 27.71
N ALA A 227 -37.76 12.07 26.44
CA ALA A 227 -38.57 12.64 25.37
C ALA A 227 -40.05 12.29 25.62
N VAL A 228 -40.83 13.27 26.11
CA VAL A 228 -42.29 13.14 26.18
C VAL A 228 -42.84 13.44 24.79
N GLN A 229 -43.38 12.41 24.14
CA GLN A 229 -44.15 12.55 22.90
C GLN A 229 -45.46 13.28 23.19
N GLY A 230 -45.51 14.56 22.84
CA GLY A 230 -46.76 15.31 22.70
C GLY A 230 -47.34 15.12 21.29
N PRO A 231 -48.69 15.07 21.14
CA PRO A 231 -49.32 14.96 19.83
C PRO A 231 -49.24 16.33 19.13
N GLY A 232 -48.41 16.40 18.09
CA GLY A 232 -48.10 17.64 17.34
C GLY A 232 -46.59 17.82 17.20
N GLY A 233 -45.99 17.20 16.18
CA GLY A 233 -44.56 16.89 16.05
C GLY A 233 -43.58 18.07 15.88
N VAL A 234 -43.59 19.06 16.76
CA VAL A 234 -42.50 20.04 16.90
C VAL A 234 -42.19 20.24 18.39
N SER A 235 -41.22 19.48 18.91
CA SER A 235 -40.71 19.65 20.28
C SER A 235 -39.80 20.88 20.38
N GLY A 236 -40.37 22.01 20.77
CA GLY A 236 -39.69 23.29 20.97
C GLY A 236 -39.31 23.60 22.41
N ARG A 237 -38.36 22.85 23.00
CA ARG A 237 -37.44 23.38 24.02
C ARG A 237 -36.03 23.05 23.56
N GLY A 238 -35.34 24.06 23.02
CA GLY A 238 -34.06 23.90 22.34
C GLY A 238 -33.01 23.29 23.28
N GLN A 239 -32.55 22.09 22.94
CA GLN A 239 -31.37 21.47 23.54
C GLN A 239 -30.14 22.31 23.18
N GLY A 240 -29.85 23.31 24.03
CA GLY A 240 -28.63 24.10 23.93
C GLY A 240 -27.42 23.23 24.26
N VAL A 241 -26.30 23.43 23.58
CA VAL A 241 -25.05 22.74 23.88
C VAL A 241 -24.45 23.34 25.15
N ARG A 242 -24.27 22.51 26.17
CA ARG A 242 -23.60 22.87 27.43
C ARG A 242 -22.10 22.73 27.32
N SER A 243 -21.62 21.63 26.73
CA SER A 243 -20.19 21.40 26.52
C SER A 243 -19.95 20.50 25.32
N ALA A 244 -18.74 20.57 24.77
CA ALA A 244 -18.23 19.64 23.78
C ALA A 244 -16.76 19.33 24.11
N ARG A 245 -16.30 18.13 23.76
CA ARG A 245 -14.93 17.67 24.01
C ARG A 245 -14.01 17.93 22.82
N ALA A 246 -14.57 17.88 21.61
CA ALA A 246 -13.83 18.04 20.37
C ALA A 246 -14.57 18.98 19.42
N LEU A 247 -13.78 19.72 18.64
CA LEU A 247 -14.23 20.58 17.56
C LEU A 247 -13.45 20.21 16.30
N GLN A 248 -14.13 19.93 15.19
CA GLN A 248 -13.54 19.64 13.90
C GLN A 248 -13.69 20.85 12.99
N LEU A 249 -12.60 21.26 12.35
CA LEU A 249 -12.57 22.31 11.33
C LEU A 249 -12.02 21.75 10.02
N THR A 250 -12.65 22.09 8.92
CA THR A 250 -12.32 21.60 7.58
C THR A 250 -12.16 22.77 6.60
N TYR A 251 -11.07 22.74 5.86
CA TYR A 251 -10.66 23.72 4.88
C TYR A 251 -10.61 23.04 3.51
N TYR A 252 -11.61 23.30 2.69
CA TYR A 252 -11.71 22.71 1.35
C TYR A 252 -10.86 23.50 0.34
N LEU A 253 -10.07 22.81 -0.46
CA LEU A 253 -9.17 23.38 -1.45
C LEU A 253 -9.63 23.05 -2.87
N GLN A 254 -9.44 23.99 -3.78
CA GLN A 254 -9.69 23.88 -5.21
C GLN A 254 -8.42 23.39 -5.91
N ALA A 255 -8.41 22.13 -6.34
CA ALA A 255 -7.32 21.54 -7.13
C ALA A 255 -7.72 21.41 -8.62
N ARG A 256 -7.99 22.55 -9.29
CA ARG A 256 -8.30 22.56 -10.74
C ARG A 256 -7.03 22.77 -11.56
N GLY A 257 -6.45 21.67 -12.05
CA GLY A 257 -5.27 21.66 -12.91
C GLY A 257 -3.94 21.44 -12.17
N ALA A 258 -2.87 21.15 -12.92
CA ALA A 258 -1.60 20.70 -12.36
C ALA A 258 -0.91 21.73 -11.45
N LEU A 259 -1.06 23.03 -11.76
CA LEU A 259 -0.45 24.11 -10.95
C LEU A 259 -1.16 24.26 -9.61
N THR A 260 -2.49 24.35 -9.58
CA THR A 260 -3.25 24.50 -8.34
C THR A 260 -3.18 23.24 -7.47
N ASP A 261 -3.11 22.05 -8.08
CA ASP A 261 -2.87 20.79 -7.35
C ASP A 261 -1.51 20.81 -6.63
N ARG A 262 -0.46 21.28 -7.31
CA ARG A 262 0.87 21.44 -6.71
C ARG A 262 0.88 22.46 -5.57
N VAL A 263 0.23 23.60 -5.77
CA VAL A 263 0.12 24.64 -4.73
C VAL A 263 -0.67 24.13 -3.53
N ALA A 264 -1.81 23.46 -3.76
CA ALA A 264 -2.63 22.85 -2.70
C ALA A 264 -1.86 21.78 -1.93
N SER A 265 -1.08 20.94 -2.63
CA SER A 265 -0.18 19.96 -1.99
C SER A 265 0.83 20.60 -1.05
N GLN A 266 1.42 21.75 -1.44
CA GLN A 266 2.36 22.46 -0.57
C GLN A 266 1.64 23.19 0.58
N TRP A 267 0.44 23.69 0.34
CA TRP A 267 -0.40 24.27 1.39
C TRP A 267 -0.78 23.23 2.46
N GLU A 268 -1.12 22.00 2.07
CA GLU A 268 -1.37 20.90 3.02
C GLU A 268 -0.15 20.63 3.92
N GLN A 269 1.06 20.66 3.36
CA GLN A 269 2.30 20.48 4.13
C GLN A 269 2.55 21.65 5.09
N ALA A 270 2.39 22.88 4.61
CA ALA A 270 2.52 24.08 5.43
C ALA A 270 1.46 24.13 6.55
N PHE A 271 0.23 23.69 6.26
CA PHE A 271 -0.88 23.60 7.21
C PHE A 271 -0.55 22.65 8.37
N CYS A 272 -0.03 21.45 8.09
CA CYS A 272 0.40 20.52 9.13
C CYS A 272 1.55 21.10 9.98
N GLY A 273 2.51 21.78 9.35
CA GLY A 273 3.62 22.43 10.03
C GLY A 273 3.17 23.54 10.98
N GLU A 274 2.29 24.43 10.49
CA GLU A 274 1.73 25.54 11.27
C GLU A 274 0.90 25.04 12.46
N LEU A 275 0.11 23.97 12.27
CA LEU A 275 -0.63 23.35 13.37
C LEU A 275 0.29 22.74 14.43
N GLY A 276 1.42 22.16 14.03
CA GLY A 276 2.43 21.67 14.96
C GLY A 276 3.05 22.80 15.79
N LEU A 277 3.43 23.90 15.15
CA LEU A 277 3.98 25.09 15.81
C LEU A 277 2.96 25.73 16.76
N PHE A 278 1.72 25.91 16.30
CA PHE A 278 0.65 26.48 17.11
C PHE A 278 0.33 25.61 18.33
N GLY A 279 0.29 24.28 18.15
CA GLY A 279 0.06 23.32 19.23
C GLY A 279 1.18 23.30 20.26
N ALA A 280 2.44 23.48 19.84
CA ALA A 280 3.57 23.63 20.76
C ALA A 280 3.49 24.93 21.58
N GLY A 281 2.97 26.01 21.00
CA GLY A 281 2.78 27.30 21.68
C GLY A 281 1.57 27.37 22.62
N HIS A 282 0.55 26.51 22.43
CA HIS A 282 -0.70 26.54 23.21
C HIS A 282 -1.04 25.14 23.75
N PRO A 283 -0.37 24.68 24.83
CA PRO A 283 -0.52 23.31 25.35
C PRO A 283 -1.91 23.00 25.94
N GLU A 284 -2.77 24.00 26.11
CA GLU A 284 -4.17 23.87 26.53
C GLU A 284 -5.00 23.10 25.49
N LEU A 285 -4.63 23.23 24.20
CA LEU A 285 -5.28 22.58 23.08
C LEU A 285 -4.41 21.44 22.53
N SER A 286 -5.04 20.31 22.24
CA SER A 286 -4.43 19.23 21.47
C SER A 286 -5.00 19.26 20.05
N LEU A 287 -4.11 19.41 19.06
CA LEU A 287 -4.43 19.54 17.64
C LEU A 287 -4.05 18.26 16.89
N TYR A 288 -5.00 17.74 16.11
CA TYR A 288 -4.81 16.56 15.27
C TYR A 288 -5.06 16.93 13.80
N PRO A 289 -4.02 17.26 13.03
CA PRO A 289 -4.14 17.56 11.61
C PRO A 289 -4.42 16.29 10.79
N PHE A 290 -5.20 16.46 9.73
CA PHE A 290 -5.49 15.43 8.75
C PHE A 290 -5.71 16.09 7.38
N THR A 291 -4.94 15.70 6.38
CA THR A 291 -5.03 16.24 5.02
C THR A 291 -5.31 15.14 4.00
N SER A 292 -5.75 15.52 2.80
CA SER A 292 -5.89 14.59 1.67
C SER A 292 -4.60 13.82 1.36
N SER A 293 -3.42 14.43 1.56
CA SER A 293 -2.13 13.77 1.33
C SER A 293 -1.58 13.01 2.54
N SER A 294 -2.23 13.07 3.71
CA SER A 294 -1.71 12.44 4.94
C SER A 294 -1.56 10.92 4.79
N LEU A 295 -2.60 10.23 4.28
CA LEU A 295 -2.55 8.78 4.05
C LEU A 295 -1.40 8.39 3.09
N ARG A 296 -1.22 9.16 2.01
CA ARG A 296 -0.11 8.95 1.07
C ARG A 296 1.24 9.16 1.75
N THR A 297 1.37 10.20 2.56
CA THR A 297 2.62 10.55 3.25
C THR A 297 3.00 9.48 4.27
N ASP A 298 2.05 9.05 5.12
CA ASP A 298 2.26 8.01 6.13
C ASP A 298 2.64 6.66 5.51
N PHE A 299 2.03 6.32 4.37
CA PHE A 299 2.36 5.11 3.62
C PHE A 299 3.79 5.13 3.06
N GLN A 300 4.27 6.30 2.61
CA GLN A 300 5.65 6.46 2.14
C GLN A 300 6.65 6.51 3.31
N GLU A 301 6.33 7.16 4.42
CA GLU A 301 7.18 7.19 5.62
C GLU A 301 7.42 5.77 6.16
N SER A 302 6.40 4.91 6.14
CA SER A 302 6.55 3.49 6.50
C SER A 302 7.64 2.79 5.69
N SER A 303 7.77 3.12 4.40
CA SER A 303 8.80 2.58 3.52
C SER A 303 10.21 3.09 3.86
N VAL A 304 10.32 4.36 4.26
CA VAL A 304 11.58 5.00 4.67
C VAL A 304 12.06 4.43 6.01
N LEU A 305 11.14 4.23 6.96
CA LEU A 305 11.43 3.59 8.25
C LEU A 305 11.93 2.15 8.05
N ALA A 306 11.35 1.40 7.11
CA ALA A 306 11.75 0.03 6.79
C ALA A 306 13.15 -0.09 6.16
N ARG A 307 13.72 1.00 5.62
CA ARG A 307 15.03 0.98 4.93
C ARG A 307 16.16 0.45 5.80
N ARG A 308 16.25 0.89 7.07
CA ARG A 308 17.32 0.47 8.00
C ARG A 308 17.26 -1.04 8.33
N PRO A 309 16.14 -1.59 8.83
CA PRO A 309 16.06 -3.02 9.10
C PRO A 309 16.20 -3.85 7.81
N LEU A 310 15.74 -3.35 6.66
CA LEU A 310 15.91 -4.02 5.38
C LEU A 310 17.40 -4.16 5.00
N LEU A 311 18.19 -3.08 5.09
CA LEU A 311 19.64 -3.16 4.86
C LEU A 311 20.32 -4.10 5.85
N ALA A 312 19.97 -4.05 7.14
CA ALA A 312 20.53 -4.94 8.14
C ALA A 312 20.26 -6.42 7.84
N SER A 313 19.02 -6.76 7.48
CA SER A 313 18.64 -8.14 7.12
C SER A 313 19.34 -8.64 5.85
N VAL A 314 19.54 -7.79 4.83
CA VAL A 314 20.34 -8.13 3.66
C VAL A 314 21.80 -8.42 4.07
N CYS A 315 22.40 -7.58 4.91
CA CYS A 315 23.75 -7.84 5.44
C CYS A 315 23.85 -9.17 6.19
N VAL A 316 22.85 -9.50 7.01
CA VAL A 316 22.80 -10.80 7.72
C VAL A 316 22.71 -11.95 6.72
N CYS A 317 21.85 -11.85 5.70
CA CYS A 317 21.78 -12.87 4.64
C CYS A 317 23.11 -13.03 3.89
N LEU A 318 23.83 -11.94 3.62
CA LEU A 318 25.15 -12.00 2.99
C LEU A 318 26.16 -12.77 3.87
N VAL A 319 26.23 -12.43 5.15
CA VAL A 319 27.14 -13.07 6.12
C VAL A 319 26.80 -14.56 6.26
N LEU A 320 25.52 -14.91 6.39
CA LEU A 320 25.08 -16.30 6.47
C LEU A 320 25.38 -17.06 5.18
N ALA A 321 25.19 -16.46 4.00
CA ALA A 321 25.46 -17.12 2.74
C ALA A 321 26.96 -17.44 2.55
N VAL A 322 27.83 -16.48 2.89
CA VAL A 322 29.29 -16.69 2.88
C VAL A 322 29.70 -17.71 3.95
N GLY A 323 29.11 -17.62 5.15
CA GLY A 323 29.37 -18.54 6.27
C GLY A 323 29.00 -19.98 5.94
N CYS A 324 27.81 -20.23 5.39
CA CYS A 324 27.34 -21.57 4.99
C CYS A 324 28.16 -22.16 3.83
N CYS A 325 28.71 -21.31 2.95
CA CYS A 325 29.62 -21.73 1.88
C CYS A 325 31.05 -21.99 2.37
N SER A 326 31.41 -21.49 3.56
CA SER A 326 32.70 -21.71 4.18
C SER A 326 32.76 -23.09 4.84
N MET A 327 33.92 -23.75 4.73
CA MET A 327 34.19 -25.03 5.38
C MET A 327 35.37 -24.84 6.34
N ARG A 328 35.50 -25.69 7.37
CA ARG A 328 36.64 -25.66 8.30
C ARG A 328 37.99 -25.78 7.59
N ASP A 329 38.02 -26.49 6.47
CA ASP A 329 39.20 -26.62 5.63
C ASP A 329 39.28 -25.44 4.65
N CYS A 330 40.28 -24.56 4.83
CA CYS A 330 40.47 -23.35 4.01
C CYS A 330 40.67 -23.65 2.51
N VAL A 331 41.15 -24.85 2.16
CA VAL A 331 41.35 -25.30 0.76
C VAL A 331 40.03 -25.76 0.12
N ARG A 332 39.08 -26.25 0.90
CA ARG A 332 37.73 -26.66 0.43
C ARG A 332 36.70 -25.55 0.57
N ALA A 333 36.97 -24.52 1.37
CA ALA A 333 36.13 -23.35 1.50
C ALA A 333 36.06 -22.63 0.13
N LYS A 334 34.84 -22.46 -0.39
CA LYS A 334 34.58 -21.70 -1.62
C LYS A 334 33.69 -20.50 -1.30
N PRO A 335 34.16 -19.53 -0.49
CA PRO A 335 33.34 -18.38 -0.07
C PRO A 335 32.87 -17.55 -1.27
N TRP A 336 33.67 -17.50 -2.33
CA TRP A 336 33.32 -16.86 -3.60
C TRP A 336 32.06 -17.42 -4.27
N LEU A 337 31.73 -18.70 -4.06
CA LEU A 337 30.49 -19.27 -4.60
C LEU A 337 29.25 -18.66 -3.94
N GLY A 338 29.31 -18.35 -2.63
CA GLY A 338 28.22 -17.65 -1.95
C GLY A 338 28.01 -16.23 -2.49
N LEU A 339 29.11 -15.50 -2.70
CA LEU A 339 29.06 -14.15 -3.28
C LEU A 339 28.54 -14.17 -4.73
N LEU A 340 29.00 -15.12 -5.55
CA LEU A 340 28.52 -15.26 -6.93
C LEU A 340 27.05 -15.69 -6.99
N ALA A 341 26.57 -16.52 -6.05
CA ALA A 341 25.16 -16.86 -5.92
C ALA A 341 24.30 -15.61 -5.64
N LEU A 342 24.73 -14.79 -4.68
CA LEU A 342 24.04 -13.55 -4.33
C LEU A 342 24.06 -12.54 -5.49
N LEU A 343 25.18 -12.43 -6.20
CA LEU A 343 25.29 -11.60 -7.40
C LEU A 343 24.33 -12.07 -8.49
N SER A 344 24.25 -13.39 -8.74
CA SER A 344 23.32 -13.98 -9.71
C SER A 344 21.86 -13.64 -9.37
N ILE A 345 21.49 -13.76 -8.09
CA ILE A 345 20.15 -13.41 -7.60
C ILE A 345 19.89 -11.90 -7.77
N ALA A 346 20.86 -11.04 -7.47
CA ALA A 346 20.70 -9.60 -7.67
C ALA A 346 20.53 -9.23 -9.16
N LEU A 347 21.26 -9.90 -10.05
CA LEU A 347 21.16 -9.71 -11.49
C LEU A 347 19.80 -10.19 -12.04
N SER A 348 19.27 -11.32 -11.57
CA SER A 348 17.90 -11.75 -11.94
C SER A 348 16.82 -10.80 -11.40
N GLY A 349 17.06 -10.23 -10.21
CA GLY A 349 16.28 -9.12 -9.68
C GLY A 349 16.23 -7.92 -10.63
N LEU A 350 17.41 -7.52 -11.12
CA LEU A 350 17.59 -6.37 -11.99
C LEU A 350 17.00 -6.60 -13.39
N THR A 351 17.14 -7.79 -13.98
CA THR A 351 16.53 -8.13 -15.28
C THR A 351 15.02 -8.02 -15.21
N ALA A 352 14.41 -8.64 -14.19
CA ALA A 352 12.97 -8.62 -14.04
C ALA A 352 12.45 -7.20 -13.79
N ALA A 353 13.11 -6.44 -12.92
CA ALA A 353 12.84 -5.01 -12.70
C ALA A 353 12.92 -4.19 -14.00
N GLY A 354 13.92 -4.48 -14.84
CA GLY A 354 14.09 -3.85 -16.15
C GLY A 354 12.95 -4.17 -17.12
N ILE A 355 12.54 -5.43 -17.22
CA ILE A 355 11.41 -5.88 -18.06
C ILE A 355 10.10 -5.21 -17.62
N LEU A 356 9.85 -5.16 -16.31
CA LEU A 356 8.68 -4.51 -15.73
C LEU A 356 8.65 -3.01 -16.02
N ASN A 357 9.81 -2.36 -15.98
CA ASN A 357 9.90 -0.94 -16.30
C ASN A 357 9.68 -0.68 -17.80
N LEU A 358 10.21 -1.54 -18.67
CA LEU A 358 9.99 -1.46 -20.13
C LEU A 358 8.52 -1.68 -20.51
N THR A 359 7.79 -2.51 -19.76
CA THR A 359 6.34 -2.71 -19.94
C THR A 359 5.49 -1.56 -19.35
N GLY A 360 6.12 -0.53 -18.78
CA GLY A 360 5.44 0.66 -18.26
C GLY A 360 4.75 0.45 -16.91
N THR A 361 5.10 -0.61 -16.18
CA THR A 361 4.56 -0.82 -14.84
C THR A 361 5.16 0.16 -13.84
N THR A 362 4.36 0.58 -12.87
CA THR A 362 4.78 1.52 -11.83
C THR A 362 5.24 0.80 -10.57
N TYR A 363 6.22 1.39 -9.88
CA TYR A 363 6.74 0.89 -8.61
C TYR A 363 5.91 1.38 -7.44
N ASN A 364 5.65 0.49 -6.49
CA ASN A 364 4.95 0.73 -5.24
C ASN A 364 5.84 0.39 -4.03
N SER A 365 5.57 0.99 -2.86
CA SER A 365 6.28 0.68 -1.61
C SER A 365 6.09 -0.78 -1.14
N THR A 366 5.05 -1.49 -1.59
CA THR A 366 4.86 -2.92 -1.31
C THR A 366 5.97 -3.80 -1.90
N TYR A 367 6.75 -3.30 -2.87
CA TYR A 367 7.90 -4.04 -3.43
C TYR A 367 9.07 -4.22 -2.46
N LEU A 368 9.05 -3.59 -1.28
CA LEU A 368 10.07 -3.78 -0.25
C LEU A 368 10.22 -5.26 0.18
N GLY A 369 9.18 -6.08 0.08
CA GLY A 369 9.23 -7.50 0.43
C GLY A 369 9.86 -8.40 -0.64
N VAL A 370 9.92 -7.95 -1.90
CA VAL A 370 10.31 -8.78 -3.04
C VAL A 370 11.77 -9.26 -2.99
N PRO A 371 12.76 -8.43 -2.61
CA PRO A 371 14.14 -8.89 -2.47
C PRO A 371 14.32 -10.06 -1.50
N PHE A 372 13.50 -10.14 -0.44
CA PHE A 372 13.58 -11.25 0.52
C PHE A 372 13.05 -12.56 -0.04
N ILE A 373 11.96 -12.51 -0.80
CA ILE A 373 11.41 -13.68 -1.49
C ILE A 373 12.44 -14.18 -2.50
N LEU A 374 13.04 -13.25 -3.26
CA LEU A 374 14.08 -13.55 -4.24
C LEU A 374 15.32 -14.19 -3.60
N LEU A 375 15.82 -13.62 -2.51
CA LEU A 375 16.95 -14.15 -1.76
C LEU A 375 16.63 -15.54 -1.20
N GLY A 376 15.46 -15.73 -0.59
CA GLY A 376 15.07 -17.01 0.00
C GLY A 376 14.98 -18.14 -1.03
N HIS A 377 14.21 -17.93 -2.10
CA HIS A 377 14.05 -18.93 -3.16
C HIS A 377 15.34 -19.14 -3.95
N GLY A 378 16.04 -18.07 -4.32
CA GLY A 378 17.28 -18.13 -5.08
C GLY A 378 18.40 -18.85 -4.32
N LEU A 379 18.60 -18.53 -3.04
CA LEU A 379 19.63 -19.17 -2.23
C LEU A 379 19.36 -20.67 -2.04
N PHE A 380 18.10 -21.07 -1.86
CA PHE A 380 17.73 -22.48 -1.74
C PHE A 380 18.23 -23.32 -2.92
N GLY A 381 17.99 -22.86 -4.16
CA GLY A 381 18.45 -23.55 -5.37
C GLY A 381 19.98 -23.65 -5.45
N THR A 382 20.68 -22.56 -5.13
CA THR A 382 22.16 -22.53 -5.18
C THR A 382 22.80 -23.46 -4.13
N PHE A 383 22.24 -23.53 -2.91
CA PHE A 383 22.72 -24.44 -1.88
C PHE A 383 22.42 -25.90 -2.19
N GLU A 384 21.29 -26.21 -2.81
CA GLU A 384 20.99 -27.59 -3.24
C GLU A 384 21.97 -28.06 -4.32
N MET A 385 22.27 -27.21 -5.31
CA MET A 385 23.29 -27.50 -6.32
C MET A 385 24.68 -27.66 -5.71
N LEU A 386 25.07 -26.79 -4.76
CA LEU A 386 26.36 -26.89 -4.07
C LEU A 386 26.47 -28.17 -3.22
N SER A 387 25.38 -28.58 -2.56
CA SER A 387 25.31 -29.81 -1.79
C SER A 387 25.49 -31.05 -2.68
N SER A 388 24.81 -31.10 -3.84
CA SER A 388 24.98 -32.19 -4.81
C SER A 388 26.41 -32.18 -5.40
N TRP A 389 26.97 -31.00 -5.69
CA TRP A 389 28.37 -30.88 -6.15
C TRP A 389 29.36 -31.46 -5.14
N ARG A 390 29.18 -31.22 -3.84
CA ARG A 390 30.03 -31.78 -2.78
C ARG A 390 29.93 -33.30 -2.65
N ARG A 391 28.85 -33.93 -3.13
CA ARG A 391 28.68 -35.40 -3.15
C ARG A 391 29.32 -36.07 -4.37
N THR A 392 29.64 -35.29 -5.42
CA THR A 392 30.32 -35.83 -6.61
C THR A 392 31.75 -36.24 -6.29
N ARG A 393 32.26 -37.25 -6.99
CA ARG A 393 33.65 -37.70 -6.81
C ARG A 393 34.62 -36.64 -7.34
N GLU A 394 35.73 -36.44 -6.63
CA GLU A 394 36.68 -35.35 -6.92
C GLU A 394 37.58 -35.64 -8.12
N ASP A 395 37.77 -36.91 -8.46
CA ASP A 395 38.56 -37.45 -9.58
C ASP A 395 37.92 -37.28 -10.96
N GLN A 396 36.61 -37.01 -11.01
CA GLN A 396 35.87 -36.85 -12.26
C GLN A 396 36.13 -35.50 -12.93
N HIS A 397 36.15 -35.48 -14.26
CA HIS A 397 36.28 -34.26 -15.04
C HIS A 397 35.14 -33.28 -14.74
N VAL A 398 35.43 -31.98 -14.69
CA VAL A 398 34.46 -30.92 -14.31
C VAL A 398 33.16 -31.02 -15.12
N LYS A 399 33.25 -31.31 -16.43
CA LYS A 399 32.09 -31.50 -17.32
C LYS A 399 31.14 -32.61 -16.85
N GLU A 400 31.69 -33.74 -16.39
CA GLU A 400 30.88 -34.87 -15.91
C GLU A 400 30.28 -34.59 -14.54
N ARG A 401 31.03 -33.91 -13.68
CA ARG A 401 30.54 -33.47 -12.37
C ARG A 401 29.36 -32.53 -12.53
N VAL A 402 29.45 -31.50 -13.38
CA VAL A 402 28.34 -30.57 -13.64
C VAL A 402 27.13 -31.33 -14.19
N ALA A 403 27.33 -32.24 -15.13
CA ALA A 403 26.26 -33.06 -15.68
C ALA A 403 25.54 -33.91 -14.62
N SER A 404 26.30 -34.53 -13.71
CA SER A 404 25.73 -35.33 -12.63
C SER A 404 24.91 -34.48 -11.65
N VAL A 405 25.39 -33.28 -11.28
CA VAL A 405 24.66 -32.33 -10.42
C VAL A 405 23.36 -31.88 -11.06
N PHE A 406 23.39 -31.52 -12.35
CA PHE A 406 22.18 -31.12 -13.07
C PHE A 406 21.15 -32.23 -13.11
N SER A 407 21.57 -33.48 -13.35
CA SER A 407 20.66 -34.63 -13.37
C SER A 407 19.99 -34.93 -12.02
N ASP A 408 20.66 -34.62 -10.91
CA ASP A 408 20.15 -34.88 -9.55
C ASP A 408 19.23 -33.78 -9.02
N VAL A 409 19.55 -32.51 -9.33
CA VAL A 409 18.90 -31.34 -8.72
C VAL A 409 17.86 -30.68 -9.64
N MET A 410 18.11 -30.57 -10.96
CA MET A 410 17.27 -29.74 -11.84
C MET A 410 15.82 -30.23 -11.96
N LEU A 411 15.57 -31.54 -11.82
CA LEU A 411 14.20 -32.05 -11.83
C LEU A 411 13.39 -31.55 -10.63
N ARG A 412 14.01 -31.50 -9.44
CA ARG A 412 13.37 -31.02 -8.20
C ARG A 412 13.19 -29.51 -8.25
N TYR A 413 14.25 -28.80 -8.64
CA TYR A 413 14.24 -27.35 -8.73
C TYR A 413 13.22 -26.83 -9.76
N SER A 414 13.16 -27.43 -10.95
CA SER A 414 12.18 -27.04 -11.98
C SER A 414 10.75 -27.34 -11.56
N GLY A 415 10.49 -28.47 -10.88
CA GLY A 415 9.19 -28.78 -10.29
C GLY A 415 8.76 -27.77 -9.22
N ALA A 416 9.67 -27.40 -8.31
CA ALA A 416 9.40 -26.37 -7.30
C ALA A 416 9.13 -25.01 -7.94
N THR A 417 9.92 -24.61 -8.94
CA THR A 417 9.76 -23.33 -9.64
C THR A 417 8.44 -23.27 -10.41
N LEU A 418 8.06 -24.35 -11.09
CA LEU A 418 6.77 -24.46 -11.78
C LEU A 418 5.60 -24.33 -10.80
N LEU A 419 5.70 -24.97 -9.63
CA LEU A 419 4.67 -24.85 -8.60
C LEU A 419 4.55 -23.41 -8.11
N HIS A 420 5.67 -22.72 -7.85
CA HIS A 420 5.67 -21.30 -7.47
C HIS A 420 5.02 -20.44 -8.56
N GLN A 421 5.36 -20.65 -9.83
CA GLN A 421 4.74 -19.95 -10.94
C GLN A 421 3.23 -20.21 -10.97
N VAL A 422 2.77 -21.46 -10.93
CA VAL A 422 1.34 -21.79 -10.93
C VAL A 422 0.61 -21.16 -9.75
N CYS A 423 1.15 -21.29 -8.53
CA CYS A 423 0.60 -20.67 -7.34
C CYS A 423 0.44 -19.17 -7.52
N LEU A 424 1.48 -18.51 -8.03
CA LEU A 424 1.50 -17.08 -8.24
C LEU A 424 0.57 -16.62 -9.37
N TRP A 425 0.46 -17.38 -10.45
CA TRP A 425 -0.52 -17.16 -11.52
C TRP A 425 -1.96 -17.25 -11.02
N VAL A 426 -2.26 -18.24 -10.17
CA VAL A 426 -3.56 -18.36 -9.49
C VAL A 426 -3.79 -17.17 -8.58
N TRP A 427 -2.78 -16.78 -7.81
CA TRP A 427 -2.83 -15.61 -6.92
C TRP A 427 -3.11 -14.31 -7.69
N LEU A 428 -2.46 -14.12 -8.85
CA LEU A 428 -2.64 -12.98 -9.73
C LEU A 428 -4.07 -12.84 -10.27
N ARG A 429 -4.76 -13.96 -10.47
CA ARG A 429 -6.17 -13.94 -10.90
C ARG A 429 -7.10 -13.52 -9.76
N LEU A 430 -6.78 -13.88 -8.52
CA LEU A 430 -7.66 -13.73 -7.36
C LEU A 430 -7.59 -12.38 -6.64
N LEU A 431 -6.48 -11.62 -6.70
CA LEU A 431 -6.31 -10.41 -5.88
C LEU A 431 -6.51 -9.06 -6.60
N SER A 432 -6.67 -7.99 -5.81
CA SER A 432 -6.73 -6.58 -6.23
C SER A 432 -5.46 -6.12 -6.99
N PRO A 433 -5.49 -5.00 -7.74
CA PRO A 433 -4.41 -4.60 -8.66
C PRO A 433 -3.04 -4.44 -8.02
N THR A 434 -2.97 -4.02 -6.75
CA THR A 434 -1.73 -3.91 -5.97
C THR A 434 -0.97 -5.22 -5.94
N TRP A 435 -1.71 -6.30 -5.70
CA TRP A 435 -1.17 -7.65 -5.62
C TRP A 435 -1.02 -8.28 -7.01
N ARG A 436 -1.72 -7.79 -8.04
CA ARG A 436 -1.42 -8.15 -9.43
C ARG A 436 -0.12 -7.53 -9.93
N LEU A 437 0.18 -6.28 -9.58
CA LEU A 437 1.46 -5.66 -9.93
C LEU A 437 2.62 -6.33 -9.17
N SER A 438 2.44 -6.56 -7.87
CA SER A 438 3.40 -7.29 -7.04
C SER A 438 3.59 -8.73 -7.51
N GLY A 439 2.50 -9.42 -7.84
CA GLY A 439 2.53 -10.76 -8.39
C GLY A 439 3.15 -10.81 -9.78
N CYS A 440 2.80 -9.96 -10.74
CA CYS A 440 3.42 -9.92 -12.07
C CYS A 440 4.93 -9.72 -11.96
N SER A 441 5.34 -8.86 -11.03
CA SER A 441 6.76 -8.63 -10.78
C SER A 441 7.46 -9.88 -10.27
N VAL A 442 6.86 -10.56 -9.28
CA VAL A 442 7.38 -11.83 -8.75
C VAL A 442 7.29 -12.96 -9.79
N ALA A 443 6.33 -12.93 -10.72
CA ALA A 443 6.22 -13.87 -11.84
C ALA A 443 7.38 -13.72 -12.82
N VAL A 444 7.66 -12.47 -13.20
CA VAL A 444 8.78 -12.12 -14.08
C VAL A 444 10.11 -12.40 -13.38
N LEU A 445 10.19 -12.19 -12.06
CA LEU A 445 11.36 -12.54 -11.22
C LEU A 445 11.57 -14.04 -11.03
N HIS A 446 10.52 -14.86 -11.10
CA HIS A 446 10.65 -16.33 -11.11
C HIS A 446 10.96 -16.88 -12.52
N TRP A 447 10.77 -16.07 -13.55
CA TRP A 447 11.03 -16.43 -14.94
C TRP A 447 12.43 -16.00 -15.40
N ALA A 448 12.90 -14.85 -14.91
CA ALA A 448 14.26 -14.33 -15.10
C ALA A 448 15.25 -14.91 -14.10
#